data_AF-A0A0M3HHS1-F1
#
_entry.id   AF-A0A0M3HHS1-F1
#
_cell.length_a   1.000
_cell.length_b   1.000
_cell.length_c   1.000
_cell.angle_alpha   90.00
_cell.angle_beta   90.00
_cell.angle_gamma   90.00
#
_symmetry.space_group_name_H-M   'P 1'
#
loop_
_entity.id
_entity.type
_entity.pdbx_description
1 polymer ?
#
loop_
_entity_poly.entity_id
_entity_poly.type
_entity_poly.pdbx_seq_one_letter_code
_entity_poly.pdbx_strand_id
1 'polypeptide(L)'
;TNILTGAFYEDNYGPPKGFCFDSLCSDEPIIDDEDQKDIYNVEKKLTAFLKYVKQQASHLRTNHIMLLMGSDFQYTNANEWFTNLDKLIKYMNAKISETKVMVFYSTPACYMDALNEVQPHLPLKNDDFFPYASSNHSYWTGYFTSRPTFKGFIRKSSSFLQLSKQLDAFACLGPMDESDLDALRKANALVQHHDAITYVFNN
;
A
#
# COMPACT_ATOMS: atom_id res chain seq x y z
N THR A 1 4.51 20.88 12.40
CA THR A 1 4.21 19.48 12.71
C THR A 1 4.94 18.61 11.73
N ASN A 2 5.72 17.61 12.20
CA ASN A 2 6.42 16.67 11.34
C ASN A 2 5.66 15.34 11.31
N ILE A 3 5.78 14.60 10.21
CA ILE A 3 5.20 13.25 10.05
C ILE A 3 6.32 12.27 9.70
N LEU A 4 6.20 11.01 10.11
CA LEU A 4 7.11 9.97 9.61
C LEU A 4 6.74 9.63 8.17
N THR A 5 7.75 9.49 7.32
CA THR A 5 7.57 9.10 5.93
C THR A 5 8.68 8.15 5.53
N GLY A 6 8.35 7.16 4.72
CA GLY A 6 9.30 6.22 4.13
C GLY A 6 8.89 5.91 2.70
N ALA A 7 9.88 5.67 1.85
CA ALA A 7 9.68 4.99 0.57
C ALA A 7 9.78 3.49 0.80
N PHE A 8 9.00 2.71 0.05
CA PHE A 8 9.13 1.26 0.09
C PHE A 8 10.48 0.82 -0.47
N TYR A 9 10.95 -0.33 0.00
CA TYR A 9 12.28 -0.85 -0.33
C TYR A 9 12.40 -1.15 -1.83
N GLU A 10 11.37 -1.78 -2.38
CA GLU A 10 11.20 -1.89 -3.82
C GLU A 10 10.35 -0.72 -4.32
N ASP A 11 10.52 -0.37 -5.59
CA ASP A 11 9.69 0.62 -6.29
C ASP A 11 8.31 0.02 -6.65
N ASN A 12 7.69 -0.68 -5.69
CA ASN A 12 6.38 -1.29 -5.78
C ASN A 12 5.75 -1.43 -4.38
N TYR A 13 4.45 -1.69 -4.34
CA TYR A 13 3.70 -1.99 -3.12
C TYR A 13 3.27 -3.45 -3.04
N GLY A 14 3.98 -4.33 -3.75
CA GLY A 14 3.70 -5.74 -3.87
C GLY A 14 4.38 -6.60 -2.80
N PRO A 15 4.01 -7.89 -2.72
CA PRO A 15 4.75 -8.85 -1.89
C PRO A 15 6.17 -9.06 -2.43
N PRO A 16 7.07 -9.62 -1.59
CA PRO A 16 8.35 -10.12 -2.08
C PRO A 16 8.16 -11.01 -3.32
N LYS A 17 9.05 -10.90 -4.31
CA LYS A 17 8.99 -11.72 -5.53
C LYS A 17 8.90 -13.21 -5.19
N GLY A 18 7.89 -13.90 -5.74
CA GLY A 18 7.64 -15.32 -5.46
C GLY A 18 6.69 -15.57 -4.28
N PHE A 19 6.08 -14.53 -3.71
CA PHE A 19 5.16 -14.61 -2.57
C PHE A 19 3.80 -13.93 -2.85
N CYS A 20 3.41 -13.82 -4.12
CA CYS A 20 2.03 -13.47 -4.44
C CYS A 20 1.12 -14.69 -4.34
N PHE A 21 0.22 -14.71 -3.36
CA PHE A 21 -0.69 -15.83 -3.11
C PHE A 21 -2.12 -15.56 -3.57
N ASP A 22 -2.29 -14.63 -4.51
CA ASP A 22 -3.59 -14.38 -5.13
C ASP A 22 -3.84 -15.34 -6.30
N SER A 23 -5.10 -15.69 -6.53
CA SER A 23 -5.57 -16.43 -7.70
C SER A 23 -5.14 -15.84 -9.06
N LEU A 24 -4.87 -14.53 -9.12
CA LEU A 24 -4.38 -13.84 -10.31
C LEU A 24 -2.86 -13.99 -10.53
N CYS A 25 -2.15 -14.57 -9.57
CA CYS A 25 -0.70 -14.75 -9.61
C CYS A 25 -0.31 -16.18 -10.01
N SER A 26 0.94 -16.33 -10.49
CA SER A 26 1.51 -17.62 -10.90
C SER A 26 2.58 -18.15 -9.94
N ASP A 27 2.74 -17.52 -8.78
CA ASP A 27 3.71 -17.96 -7.78
C ASP A 27 3.23 -19.24 -7.09
N GLU A 28 4.14 -20.19 -6.89
CA GLU A 28 3.82 -21.45 -6.21
C GLU A 28 3.33 -21.15 -4.77
N PRO A 29 2.25 -21.79 -4.27
CA PRO A 29 1.91 -21.70 -2.85
C PRO A 29 2.96 -22.42 -2.00
N ILE A 30 2.85 -22.28 -0.67
CA ILE A 30 3.62 -23.09 0.28
C ILE A 30 2.95 -24.46 0.39
N ILE A 31 3.65 -25.48 -0.11
CA ILE A 31 3.24 -26.89 -0.09
C ILE A 31 4.05 -27.57 1.00
N ASP A 32 3.36 -27.91 2.09
CA ASP A 32 3.92 -28.45 3.32
C ASP A 32 3.43 -29.86 3.66
N ASP A 33 2.78 -30.52 2.70
CA ASP A 33 2.43 -31.94 2.78
C ASP A 33 3.67 -32.80 2.48
N GLU A 34 4.21 -33.45 3.51
CA GLU A 34 5.42 -34.28 3.42
C GLU A 34 5.22 -35.54 2.57
N ASP A 35 3.98 -35.99 2.37
CA ASP A 35 3.67 -37.14 1.51
C ASP A 35 3.83 -36.78 0.02
N GLN A 36 3.75 -35.49 -0.33
CA GLN A 36 3.90 -34.97 -1.69
C GLN A 36 5.33 -34.50 -1.97
N LYS A 37 6.32 -35.41 -1.81
CA LYS A 37 7.75 -35.10 -1.88
C LYS A 37 8.19 -34.39 -3.18
N ASP A 38 7.54 -34.67 -4.30
CA ASP A 38 7.90 -34.09 -5.60
C ASP A 38 7.57 -32.59 -5.69
N ILE A 39 6.64 -32.10 -4.87
CA ILE A 39 6.16 -30.70 -4.89
C ILE A 39 6.28 -29.98 -3.54
N TYR A 40 6.70 -30.67 -2.48
CA TYR A 40 7.04 -30.07 -1.19
C TYR A 40 8.10 -28.96 -1.37
N ASN A 41 7.81 -27.76 -0.86
CA ASN A 41 8.64 -26.58 -1.16
C ASN A 41 8.91 -25.65 0.03
N VAL A 42 8.57 -26.04 1.26
CA VAL A 42 8.73 -25.17 2.46
C VAL A 42 10.13 -24.59 2.55
N GLU A 43 11.18 -25.42 2.58
CA GLU A 43 12.56 -24.96 2.76
C GLU A 43 13.04 -23.99 1.66
N LYS A 44 12.64 -24.25 0.41
CA LYS A 44 12.92 -23.38 -0.75
C LYS A 44 12.27 -22.01 -0.54
N LYS A 45 10.99 -21.98 -0.13
CA LYS A 45 10.26 -20.74 0.17
C LYS A 45 10.87 -19.99 1.35
N LEU A 46 11.15 -20.65 2.47
CA LEU A 46 11.76 -19.99 3.64
C LEU A 46 13.11 -19.37 3.32
N THR A 47 13.95 -20.08 2.55
CA THR A 47 15.27 -19.58 2.15
C THR A 47 15.16 -18.33 1.27
N ALA A 48 14.24 -18.34 0.30
CA ALA A 48 13.97 -17.19 -0.56
C ALA A 48 13.43 -15.99 0.24
N PHE A 49 12.47 -16.25 1.15
CA PHE A 49 11.90 -15.24 2.03
C PHE A 49 12.96 -14.59 2.92
N LEU A 50 13.76 -15.41 3.61
CA LEU A 50 14.80 -14.92 4.52
C LEU A 50 15.86 -14.10 3.78
N LYS A 51 16.23 -14.50 2.56
CA LYS A 51 17.13 -13.74 1.70
C LYS A 51 16.56 -12.35 1.41
N TYR A 52 15.29 -12.27 1.00
CA TYR A 52 14.61 -11.01 0.72
C TYR A 52 14.55 -10.12 1.97
N VAL A 53 14.08 -10.66 3.09
CA VAL A 53 13.94 -9.91 4.35
C VAL A 53 15.29 -9.34 4.81
N LYS A 54 16.37 -10.12 4.73
CA LYS A 54 17.71 -9.64 5.09
C LYS A 54 18.22 -8.54 4.14
N GLN A 55 17.88 -8.61 2.85
CA GLN A 55 18.21 -7.56 1.88
C GLN A 55 17.42 -6.28 2.15
N GLN A 56 16.11 -6.38 2.41
CA GLN A 56 15.31 -5.22 2.80
C GLN A 56 15.82 -4.61 4.12
N ALA A 57 16.13 -5.44 5.11
CA ALA A 57 16.64 -5.01 6.41
C ALA A 57 17.92 -4.16 6.28
N SER A 58 18.82 -4.49 5.34
CA SER A 58 20.08 -3.76 5.17
C SER A 58 19.90 -2.32 4.67
N HIS A 59 18.70 -1.95 4.21
CA HIS A 59 18.35 -0.60 3.75
C HIS A 59 17.53 0.19 4.77
N LEU A 60 17.19 -0.43 5.91
CA LEU A 60 16.41 0.19 6.98
C LEU A 60 17.29 0.54 8.18
N ARG A 61 16.83 1.52 8.96
CA ARG A 61 17.53 2.01 10.17
C ARG A 61 17.14 1.27 11.43
N THR A 62 16.17 0.35 11.36
CA THR A 62 15.65 -0.41 12.51
C THR A 62 15.53 -1.89 12.17
N ASN A 63 15.25 -2.70 13.19
CA ASN A 63 15.02 -4.13 13.06
C ASN A 63 13.54 -4.47 12.79
N HIS A 64 12.68 -3.47 12.55
CA HIS A 64 11.29 -3.66 12.14
C HIS A 64 11.19 -3.50 10.64
N ILE A 65 10.54 -4.45 9.98
CA ILE A 65 10.37 -4.48 8.53
C ILE A 65 8.89 -4.66 8.25
N MET A 66 8.31 -3.75 7.47
CA MET A 66 6.94 -3.91 6.97
C MET A 66 7.01 -4.57 5.59
N LEU A 67 6.35 -5.71 5.46
CA LEU A 67 6.14 -6.40 4.18
C LEU A 67 4.73 -6.12 3.68
N LEU A 68 4.63 -5.75 2.41
CA LEU A 68 3.36 -5.42 1.77
C LEU A 68 2.81 -6.67 1.10
N MET A 69 2.04 -7.47 1.85
CA MET A 69 1.52 -8.73 1.35
C MET A 69 0.21 -8.49 0.59
N GLY A 70 0.27 -7.93 -0.61
CA GLY A 70 -0.89 -7.65 -1.46
C GLY A 70 -0.52 -6.76 -2.64
N SER A 71 -1.47 -6.50 -3.55
CA SER A 71 -1.29 -5.66 -4.74
C SER A 71 -2.66 -5.28 -5.34
N ASP A 72 -2.68 -4.72 -6.54
CA ASP A 72 -3.87 -4.26 -7.25
C ASP A 72 -4.97 -5.32 -7.30
N PHE A 73 -6.14 -4.99 -6.74
CA PHE A 73 -7.36 -5.81 -6.73
C PHE A 73 -7.17 -7.26 -6.26
N GLN A 74 -6.17 -7.51 -5.41
CA GLN A 74 -5.96 -8.82 -4.78
C GLN A 74 -6.88 -9.03 -3.57
N TYR A 75 -6.81 -10.20 -2.96
CA TYR A 75 -7.67 -10.67 -1.88
C TYR A 75 -9.14 -10.95 -2.28
N THR A 76 -9.42 -11.11 -3.58
CA THR A 76 -10.73 -11.59 -4.05
C THR A 76 -11.06 -12.97 -3.48
N ASN A 77 -10.06 -13.84 -3.38
CA ASN A 77 -10.08 -15.05 -2.56
C ASN A 77 -9.06 -14.93 -1.40
N ALA A 78 -9.43 -14.19 -0.35
CA ALA A 78 -8.56 -13.95 0.80
C ALA A 78 -8.05 -15.23 1.49
N ASN A 79 -8.79 -16.35 1.39
CA ASN A 79 -8.41 -17.60 2.04
C ASN A 79 -7.05 -18.13 1.52
N GLU A 80 -6.74 -17.96 0.23
CA GLU A 80 -5.46 -18.37 -0.35
C GLU A 80 -4.29 -17.58 0.24
N TRP A 81 -4.46 -16.26 0.40
CA TRP A 81 -3.49 -15.41 1.09
C TRP A 81 -3.26 -15.84 2.53
N PHE A 82 -4.33 -15.91 3.33
CA PHE A 82 -4.19 -16.21 4.76
C PHE A 82 -3.62 -17.61 5.00
N THR A 83 -4.04 -18.62 4.23
CA THR A 83 -3.50 -19.99 4.35
C THR A 83 -1.99 -20.02 4.12
N ASN A 84 -1.49 -19.32 3.09
CA ASN A 84 -0.06 -19.29 2.79
C ASN A 84 0.73 -18.44 3.80
N LEU A 85 0.18 -17.32 4.23
CA LEU A 85 0.79 -16.46 5.26
C LEU A 85 0.90 -17.18 6.61
N ASP A 86 -0.12 -17.93 7.01
CA ASP A 86 -0.10 -18.74 8.24
C ASP A 86 1.01 -19.80 8.18
N LYS A 87 1.15 -20.50 7.05
CA LYS A 87 2.24 -21.45 6.83
C LYS A 87 3.60 -20.75 6.91
N LEU A 88 3.76 -19.61 6.23
CA LEU A 88 5.00 -18.83 6.25
C LEU A 88 5.39 -18.41 7.67
N ILE A 89 4.44 -17.85 8.43
CA ILE A 89 4.64 -17.43 9.83
C ILE A 89 5.02 -18.63 10.69
N LYS A 90 4.27 -19.73 10.61
CA LYS A 90 4.52 -20.96 11.35
C LYS A 90 5.94 -21.47 11.13
N TYR A 91 6.33 -21.69 9.87
CA TYR A 91 7.61 -22.31 9.55
C TYR A 91 8.80 -21.36 9.77
N MET A 92 8.65 -20.05 9.53
CA MET A 92 9.69 -19.07 9.84
C MET A 92 9.94 -18.95 11.35
N ASN A 93 8.87 -18.84 12.15
CA ASN A 93 8.99 -18.68 13.59
C ASN A 93 9.49 -19.95 14.28
N ALA A 94 9.20 -21.14 13.73
CA ALA A 94 9.80 -22.39 14.20
C ALA A 94 11.34 -22.39 14.10
N LYS A 95 11.92 -21.61 13.17
CA LYS A 95 13.37 -21.47 12.96
C LYS A 95 13.94 -20.17 13.54
N ILE A 96 13.22 -19.45 14.39
CA ILE A 96 13.64 -18.14 14.92
C ILE A 96 14.99 -18.18 15.64
N SER A 97 15.32 -19.29 16.29
CA SER A 97 16.61 -19.50 16.97
C SER A 97 17.80 -19.42 16.00
N GLU A 98 17.62 -19.91 14.78
CA GLU A 98 18.62 -19.94 13.70
C GLU A 98 18.59 -18.66 12.85
N THR A 99 17.39 -18.23 12.44
CA THR A 99 17.21 -17.12 11.49
C THR A 99 17.32 -15.76 12.15
N LYS A 100 17.00 -15.66 13.45
CA LYS A 100 16.81 -14.42 14.21
C LYS A 100 15.73 -13.49 13.60
N VAL A 101 14.81 -14.05 12.82
CA VAL A 101 13.70 -13.32 12.20
C VAL A 101 12.40 -13.82 12.78
N MET A 102 11.62 -12.89 13.34
CA MET A 102 10.24 -13.14 13.78
C MET A 102 9.28 -12.56 12.75
N VAL A 103 8.29 -13.35 12.34
CA VAL A 103 7.28 -12.97 11.35
C VAL A 103 5.90 -13.04 12.00
N PHE A 104 5.06 -12.04 11.77
CA PHE A 104 3.71 -11.98 12.34
C PHE A 104 2.83 -11.04 11.51
N TYR A 105 1.51 -11.18 11.63
CA TYR A 105 0.56 -10.21 11.06
C TYR A 105 0.69 -8.85 11.74
N SER A 106 0.63 -7.79 10.95
CA SER A 106 0.72 -6.42 11.45
C SER A 106 -0.12 -5.47 10.60
N THR A 107 -0.13 -4.21 10.99
CA THR A 107 -0.73 -3.11 10.23
C THR A 107 0.28 -1.97 10.10
N PRO A 108 0.10 -1.05 9.14
CA PRO A 108 0.96 0.14 9.05
C PRO A 108 1.00 0.96 10.34
N ALA A 109 -0.11 1.00 11.10
CA ALA A 109 -0.17 1.67 12.40
C ALA A 109 0.73 0.97 13.43
N CYS A 110 0.63 -0.35 13.58
CA CYS A 110 1.49 -1.10 14.50
C CYS A 110 2.98 -1.02 14.12
N TYR A 111 3.29 -1.00 12.83
CA TYR A 111 4.67 -0.77 12.36
C TYR A 111 5.16 0.63 12.74
N MET A 112 4.33 1.65 12.53
CA MET A 112 4.62 3.03 12.90
C MET A 112 4.87 3.17 14.41
N ASP A 113 4.04 2.51 15.24
CA ASP A 113 4.19 2.49 16.70
C ASP A 113 5.53 1.85 17.10
N ALA A 114 5.88 0.70 16.52
CA ALA A 114 7.17 0.05 16.78
C ALA A 114 8.37 0.94 16.38
N LEU A 115 8.27 1.70 15.28
CA LEU A 115 9.31 2.67 14.90
C LEU A 115 9.40 3.83 15.88
N ASN A 116 8.26 4.33 16.36
CA ASN A 116 8.21 5.40 17.37
C ASN A 116 8.81 4.96 18.71
N GLU A 117 8.63 3.69 19.11
CA GLU A 117 9.22 3.14 20.33
C GLU A 117 10.74 3.04 20.25
N VAL A 118 11.29 2.63 19.10
CA VAL A 118 12.74 2.52 18.89
C VAL A 118 13.42 3.88 18.84
N GLN A 119 12.69 4.94 18.48
CA GLN A 119 13.20 6.32 18.32
C GLN A 119 14.50 6.38 17.49
N PRO A 120 14.53 5.81 16.26
CA PRO A 120 15.72 5.84 15.44
C PRO A 120 16.09 7.27 15.06
N HIS A 121 17.38 7.50 14.82
CA HIS A 121 17.81 8.75 14.21
C HIS A 121 17.44 8.77 12.72
N LEU A 122 16.49 9.63 12.36
CA LEU A 122 15.97 9.79 11.01
C LEU A 122 16.37 11.14 10.42
N PRO A 123 16.73 11.19 9.12
CA PRO A 123 17.01 12.44 8.44
C PRO A 123 15.72 13.25 8.25
N LEU A 124 15.86 14.57 8.24
CA LEU A 124 14.77 15.48 7.94
C LEU A 124 14.67 15.69 6.42
N LYS A 125 13.46 15.60 5.88
CA LYS A 125 13.12 15.98 4.50
C LYS A 125 12.17 17.18 4.54
N ASN A 126 12.57 18.30 3.91
CA ASN A 126 11.85 19.59 4.04
C ASN A 126 11.02 20.00 2.81
N ASP A 127 11.16 19.33 1.67
CA ASP A 127 10.40 19.63 0.44
C ASP A 127 9.52 18.45 0.03
N ASP A 128 8.95 18.50 -1.17
CA ASP A 128 8.14 17.42 -1.74
C ASP A 128 8.95 16.29 -2.40
N PHE A 129 8.25 15.36 -3.05
CA PHE A 129 8.82 14.26 -3.85
C PHE A 129 8.56 14.46 -5.36
N PHE A 130 8.44 15.70 -5.83
CA PHE A 130 8.22 16.00 -7.24
C PHE A 130 9.49 16.50 -7.95
N PRO A 131 9.63 16.23 -9.26
CA PRO A 131 8.82 15.30 -10.06
C PRO A 131 9.22 13.83 -9.82
N TYR A 132 8.25 12.92 -9.96
CA TYR A 132 8.52 11.49 -9.94
C TYR A 132 9.02 10.98 -11.30
N ALA A 133 10.00 10.08 -11.29
CA ALA A 133 10.47 9.36 -12.46
C ALA A 133 10.76 7.90 -12.10
N SER A 134 10.14 6.96 -12.82
CA SER A 134 10.37 5.52 -12.63
C SER A 134 11.63 5.00 -13.35
N SER A 135 12.19 5.80 -14.26
CA SER A 135 13.48 5.54 -14.94
C SER A 135 14.11 6.85 -15.40
N ASN A 136 15.37 6.81 -15.84
CA ASN A 136 16.14 8.00 -16.28
C ASN A 136 15.42 8.91 -17.29
N HIS A 137 14.54 8.35 -18.12
CA HIS A 137 13.82 9.09 -19.17
C HIS A 137 12.29 8.94 -19.06
N SER A 138 11.78 8.49 -17.92
CA SER A 138 10.35 8.26 -17.69
C SER A 138 9.84 9.16 -16.57
N TYR A 139 9.79 10.48 -16.82
CA TYR A 139 9.25 11.46 -15.89
C TYR A 139 7.73 11.52 -15.97
N TRP A 140 7.07 11.45 -14.81
CA TRP A 140 5.61 11.43 -14.72
C TRP A 140 5.08 12.86 -14.54
N THR A 141 5.39 13.75 -15.48
CA THR A 141 4.95 15.16 -15.43
C THR A 141 3.80 15.44 -16.40
N GLY A 142 3.50 14.52 -17.33
CA GLY A 142 2.41 14.68 -18.30
C GLY A 142 1.03 14.78 -17.62
N TYR A 143 0.79 14.00 -16.57
CA TYR A 143 -0.49 14.00 -15.86
C TYR A 143 -0.81 15.32 -15.14
N PHE A 144 0.16 16.22 -15.00
CA PHE A 144 -0.09 17.58 -14.52
C PHE A 144 -1.07 18.33 -15.44
N THR A 145 -1.06 18.03 -16.74
CA THR A 145 -1.89 18.72 -17.74
C THR A 145 -2.92 17.81 -18.41
N SER A 146 -2.76 16.48 -18.39
CA SER A 146 -3.72 15.52 -18.98
C SER A 146 -5.18 15.82 -18.61
N ARG A 147 -6.07 15.90 -19.61
CA ARG A 147 -7.49 16.29 -19.45
C ARG A 147 -7.72 17.62 -18.70
N PRO A 148 -7.22 18.73 -19.23
CA PRO A 148 -7.31 20.03 -18.56
C PRO A 148 -8.77 20.47 -18.37
N THR A 149 -9.69 20.14 -19.30
CA THR A 149 -11.13 20.43 -19.15
C THR A 149 -11.73 19.73 -17.93
N PHE A 150 -11.36 18.47 -17.67
CA PHE A 150 -11.87 17.72 -16.52
C PHE A 150 -11.28 18.25 -15.21
N LYS A 151 -9.97 18.54 -15.17
CA LYS A 151 -9.35 19.23 -14.00
C LYS A 151 -10.04 20.57 -13.70
N GLY A 152 -10.34 21.35 -14.73
CA GLY A 152 -11.08 22.61 -14.60
C GLY A 152 -12.50 22.41 -14.07
N PHE A 153 -13.20 21.36 -14.52
CA PHE A 153 -14.51 20.99 -14.00
C PHE A 153 -14.46 20.62 -12.52
N ILE A 154 -13.51 19.77 -12.10
CA ILE A 154 -13.33 19.39 -10.68
C ILE A 154 -13.10 20.64 -9.81
N ARG A 155 -12.28 21.60 -10.25
CA ARG A 155 -12.04 22.84 -9.51
C ARG A 155 -13.33 23.67 -9.33
N LYS A 156 -14.14 23.79 -10.38
CA LYS A 156 -15.44 24.48 -10.31
C LYS A 156 -16.40 23.76 -9.37
N SER A 157 -16.53 22.44 -9.50
CA SER A 157 -17.38 21.61 -8.64
C SER A 157 -16.99 21.68 -7.16
N SER A 158 -15.69 21.71 -6.86
CA SER A 158 -15.19 21.89 -5.50
C SER A 158 -15.53 23.27 -4.92
N SER A 159 -15.45 24.32 -5.74
CA SER A 159 -15.84 25.68 -5.34
C SER A 159 -17.34 25.78 -5.07
N PHE A 160 -18.16 25.17 -5.94
CA PHE A 160 -19.61 25.10 -5.77
C PHE A 160 -19.98 24.33 -4.49
N LEU A 161 -19.36 23.18 -4.24
CA LEU A 161 -19.56 22.40 -3.02
C LEU A 161 -19.26 23.23 -1.76
N GLN A 162 -18.20 24.03 -1.77
CA GLN A 162 -17.88 24.89 -0.63
C GLN A 162 -18.95 25.96 -0.38
N LEU A 163 -19.45 26.60 -1.44
CA LEU A 163 -20.56 27.56 -1.34
C LEU A 163 -21.84 26.91 -0.82
N SER A 164 -22.20 25.75 -1.36
CA SER A 164 -23.39 25.02 -0.94
C SER A 164 -23.32 24.63 0.54
N LYS A 165 -22.16 24.16 1.03
CA LYS A 165 -21.94 23.87 2.46
C LYS A 165 -22.12 25.12 3.35
N GLN A 166 -21.68 26.29 2.89
CA GLN A 166 -21.83 27.53 3.65
C GLN A 166 -23.30 27.96 3.72
N LEU A 167 -24.02 27.91 2.59
CA LEU A 167 -25.44 28.26 2.53
C LEU A 167 -26.28 27.32 3.39
N ASP A 168 -26.01 26.02 3.32
CA ASP A 168 -26.64 24.99 4.15
C ASP A 168 -26.46 25.27 5.64
N ALA A 169 -25.24 25.56 6.07
CA ALA A 169 -24.92 25.90 7.45
C ALA A 169 -25.61 27.20 7.92
N PHE A 170 -25.76 28.20 7.05
CA PHE A 170 -26.44 29.47 7.39
C PHE A 170 -27.96 29.36 7.43
N ALA A 171 -28.53 28.60 6.49
CA ALA A 171 -29.97 28.44 6.39
C ALA A 171 -30.50 27.37 7.37
N CYS A 172 -29.62 26.66 8.07
CA CYS A 172 -29.97 25.56 8.98
C CYS A 172 -30.90 24.56 8.28
N LEU A 173 -30.59 24.28 7.02
CA LEU A 173 -31.38 23.35 6.21
C LEU A 173 -31.37 21.98 6.89
N GLY A 174 -32.54 21.36 6.96
CA GLY A 174 -32.73 20.12 7.70
C GLY A 174 -32.03 18.92 7.07
N PRO A 175 -32.15 17.73 7.66
CA PRO A 175 -31.42 16.52 7.25
C PRO A 175 -31.71 16.03 5.80
N MET A 176 -32.73 16.57 5.13
CA MET A 176 -33.05 16.23 3.74
C MET A 176 -32.10 16.90 2.74
N ASP A 177 -31.67 18.14 3.00
CA ASP A 177 -30.71 18.85 2.14
C ASP A 177 -29.27 18.31 2.34
N GLU A 178 -29.02 17.67 3.49
CA GLU A 178 -27.77 16.98 3.78
C GLU A 178 -27.51 15.82 2.80
N SER A 179 -28.53 15.12 2.31
CA SER A 179 -28.34 14.01 1.36
C SER A 179 -27.87 14.46 -0.03
N ASP A 180 -28.36 15.60 -0.52
CA ASP A 180 -27.95 16.15 -1.81
C ASP A 180 -26.53 16.71 -1.74
N LEU A 181 -26.19 17.37 -0.62
CA LEU A 181 -24.82 17.79 -0.36
C LEU A 181 -23.88 16.61 -0.22
N ASP A 182 -24.31 15.52 0.42
CA ASP A 182 -23.51 14.30 0.56
C ASP A 182 -23.20 13.63 -0.79
N ALA A 183 -24.17 13.61 -1.71
CA ALA A 183 -23.93 13.15 -3.09
C ALA A 183 -22.81 13.96 -3.76
N LEU A 184 -22.84 15.29 -3.65
CA LEU A 184 -21.80 16.16 -4.21
C LEU A 184 -20.45 16.03 -3.47
N ARG A 185 -20.46 15.80 -2.15
CA ARG A 185 -19.26 15.50 -1.35
C ARG A 185 -18.59 14.22 -1.83
N LYS A 186 -19.36 13.14 -1.96
CA LYS A 186 -18.88 11.83 -2.45
C LYS A 186 -18.33 11.93 -3.86
N ALA A 187 -19.04 12.60 -4.77
CA ALA A 187 -18.58 12.80 -6.13
C ALA A 187 -17.27 13.60 -6.18
N ASN A 188 -17.15 14.70 -5.44
CA ASN A 188 -15.91 15.49 -5.36
C ASN A 188 -14.76 14.71 -4.74
N ALA A 189 -15.02 13.84 -3.75
CA ALA A 189 -14.01 12.99 -3.14
C ALA A 189 -13.53 11.90 -4.11
N LEU A 190 -14.45 11.21 -4.80
CA LEU A 190 -14.13 10.16 -5.76
C LEU A 190 -13.25 10.68 -6.90
N VAL A 191 -13.53 11.87 -7.43
CA VAL A 191 -12.72 12.44 -8.51
C VAL A 191 -11.32 12.89 -8.05
N GLN A 192 -11.02 12.91 -6.74
CA GLN A 192 -9.64 13.08 -6.25
C GLN A 192 -8.81 11.79 -6.32
N HIS A 193 -9.41 10.65 -6.69
CA HIS A 193 -8.68 9.41 -6.92
C HIS A 193 -7.48 9.66 -7.84
N HIS A 194 -6.34 9.01 -7.54
CA HIS A 194 -5.07 9.26 -8.19
C HIS A 194 -5.00 8.85 -9.66
N ASP A 195 -6.04 8.20 -10.20
CA ASP A 195 -6.25 8.00 -11.65
C ASP A 195 -7.41 8.82 -12.23
N ALA A 196 -8.26 9.40 -11.37
CA ALA A 196 -9.38 10.23 -11.82
C ALA A 196 -8.92 11.64 -12.19
N ILE A 197 -8.42 12.42 -11.21
CA ILE A 197 -7.97 13.81 -11.46
C ILE A 197 -6.72 13.86 -12.33
N THR A 198 -5.81 12.91 -12.19
CA THR A 198 -4.58 12.80 -13.00
C THR A 198 -4.86 12.31 -14.42
N TYR A 199 -5.95 11.56 -14.58
CA TYR A 199 -6.33 10.86 -15.80
C TYR A 199 -5.22 9.93 -16.32
N VAL A 200 -4.84 8.97 -15.48
CA VAL A 200 -3.94 7.87 -15.85
C VAL A 200 -4.79 6.59 -15.91
N PHE A 201 -5.52 6.42 -17.00
CA PHE A 201 -6.18 5.15 -17.30
C PHE A 201 -5.27 4.36 -18.23
N ASN A 202 -4.82 3.19 -17.77
CA ASN A 202 -4.26 2.20 -18.68
C ASN A 202 -5.41 1.64 -19.51
N ASN A 203 -5.31 1.77 -20.84
CA ASN A 203 -6.12 0.99 -21.78
C ASN A 203 -5.63 -0.46 -21.81
#